data_AF-A0A0U4NA42-F1
#
_entry.id   AF-A0A0U4NA42-F1
#
_cell.length_a   1.000
_cell.length_b   1.000
_cell.length_c   1.000
_cell.angle_alpha   90.00
_cell.angle_beta   90.00
_cell.angle_gamma   90.00
#
_symmetry.space_group_name_H-M   'P 1'
#
loop_
_entity.id
_entity.type
_entity.pdbx_description
1 polymer ?
#
loop_
_entity_poly.entity_id
_entity_poly.type
_entity_poly.pdbx_seq_one_letter_code
_entity_poly.pdbx_strand_id
1 'polypeptide(L)'
;MTEITTMSMFINMQERQKLSRRIQNVVESLLAALNIDPCGRQLIMACGTGEERTNREALIAWMRKSICCEQRLDSFSTEQIAHELRHHLERCIGSWCD
;
A
#
# COMPACT_ATOMS: atom_id res chain seq x y z
N MET A 1 -25.80 23.71 -13.38
CA MET A 1 -24.72 23.71 -12.36
C MET A 1 -24.61 22.38 -11.60
N THR A 2 -25.51 21.41 -11.81
CA THR A 2 -25.45 20.04 -11.26
C THR A 2 -24.57 19.10 -12.08
N GLU A 3 -24.54 19.23 -13.41
CA GLU A 3 -23.79 18.34 -14.31
C GLU A 3 -22.26 18.37 -14.08
N ILE A 4 -21.68 19.54 -13.79
CA ILE A 4 -20.24 19.70 -13.51
C ILE A 4 -19.86 19.00 -12.20
N THR A 5 -20.73 19.05 -11.18
CA THR A 5 -20.52 18.39 -9.89
C THR A 5 -20.63 16.87 -10.02
N THR A 6 -21.59 16.36 -10.80
CA THR A 6 -21.74 14.92 -11.01
C THR A 6 -20.57 14.33 -11.82
N MET A 7 -20.09 15.03 -12.85
CA MET A 7 -18.92 14.59 -13.63
C MET A 7 -17.63 14.60 -12.79
N SER A 8 -17.41 15.62 -11.96
CA SER A 8 -16.24 15.68 -11.07
C SER A 8 -16.28 14.57 -10.00
N MET A 9 -17.44 14.23 -9.45
CA MET A 9 -17.59 13.07 -8.55
C MET A 9 -17.27 11.75 -9.25
N PHE A 10 -17.76 11.55 -10.48
CA PHE A 10 -17.54 10.32 -11.23
C PHE A 10 -16.06 10.11 -11.60
N ILE A 11 -15.38 11.18 -12.03
CA ILE A 11 -13.93 11.16 -12.32
C ILE A 11 -13.14 10.80 -11.05
N ASN A 12 -13.45 11.44 -9.92
CA ASN A 12 -12.76 11.19 -8.65
C ASN A 12 -12.99 9.74 -8.17
N MET A 13 -14.18 9.18 -8.39
CA MET A 13 -14.47 7.78 -8.08
C MET A 13 -13.66 6.81 -8.96
N GLN A 14 -13.55 7.09 -10.27
CA GLN A 14 -12.74 6.27 -11.17
C GLN A 14 -11.25 6.30 -10.82
N GLU A 15 -10.70 7.48 -10.50
CA GLU A 15 -9.30 7.61 -10.07
C GLU A 15 -9.02 6.83 -8.79
N ARG A 16 -9.92 6.91 -7.80
CA ARG A 16 -9.81 6.12 -6.56
C ARG A 16 -9.82 4.61 -6.82
N GLN A 17 -10.65 4.14 -7.75
CA GLN A 17 -10.69 2.73 -8.12
C GLN A 17 -9.41 2.27 -8.81
N LYS A 18 -8.88 3.06 -9.75
CA LYS A 18 -7.60 2.77 -10.43
C LYS A 18 -6.45 2.70 -9.43
N LEU A 19 -6.34 3.69 -8.56
CA LEU A 19 -5.33 3.73 -7.50
C LEU A 19 -5.46 2.51 -6.58
N SER A 20 -6.67 2.15 -6.15
CA SER A 20 -6.86 0.99 -5.27
C SER A 20 -6.42 -0.32 -5.93
N ARG A 21 -6.70 -0.52 -7.23
CA ARG A 21 -6.24 -1.71 -7.98
C ARG A 21 -4.73 -1.74 -8.10
N ARG A 22 -4.10 -0.60 -8.38
CA ARG A 22 -2.64 -0.50 -8.49
C ARG A 22 -1.96 -0.78 -7.16
N ILE A 23 -2.48 -0.23 -6.05
CA ILE A 23 -1.98 -0.54 -4.70
C ILE A 23 -2.07 -2.04 -4.43
N GLN A 24 -3.19 -2.70 -4.76
CA GLN A 24 -3.32 -4.14 -4.60
C GLN A 24 -2.24 -4.90 -5.38
N ASN A 25 -2.03 -4.58 -6.66
CA ASN A 25 -1.03 -5.25 -7.49
C ASN A 25 0.40 -5.09 -6.94
N VAL A 26 0.73 -3.89 -6.44
CA VAL A 26 2.03 -3.64 -5.81
C VAL A 26 2.15 -4.44 -4.51
N VAL A 27 1.11 -4.47 -3.67
CA VAL A 27 1.10 -5.27 -2.44
C VAL A 27 1.30 -6.76 -2.73
N GLU A 28 0.64 -7.32 -3.75
CA GLU A 28 0.87 -8.72 -4.14
C GLU A 28 2.31 -8.95 -4.58
N SER A 29 2.87 -8.02 -5.34
CA SER A 29 4.26 -8.10 -5.80
C SER A 29 5.24 -8.05 -4.62
N LEU A 30 4.96 -7.21 -3.61
CA LEU A 30 5.79 -7.10 -2.40
C LEU A 30 5.70 -8.36 -1.54
N LEU A 31 4.50 -8.89 -1.33
CA LEU A 31 4.28 -10.14 -0.59
C LEU A 31 5.04 -11.29 -1.24
N ALA A 32 4.98 -11.40 -2.57
CA ALA A 32 5.72 -12.41 -3.32
C ALA A 32 7.25 -12.18 -3.25
N ALA A 33 7.70 -10.95 -3.49
CA ALA A 33 9.14 -10.61 -3.52
C ALA A 33 9.83 -10.78 -2.17
N LEU A 34 9.12 -10.53 -1.07
CA LEU A 34 9.63 -10.67 0.29
C LEU A 34 9.26 -12.02 0.93
N ASN A 35 8.61 -12.92 0.19
CA ASN A 35 8.15 -14.22 0.66
C ASN A 35 7.31 -14.14 1.96
N ILE A 36 6.40 -13.17 2.02
CA ILE A 36 5.54 -12.91 3.17
C ILE A 36 4.20 -13.58 2.94
N ASP A 37 3.75 -14.40 3.90
CA ASP A 37 2.42 -14.99 3.86
C ASP A 37 1.32 -13.91 3.85
N PRO A 38 0.48 -13.79 2.81
CA PRO A 38 -0.60 -12.81 2.74
C PRO A 38 -1.60 -12.93 3.89
N CYS A 39 -1.86 -14.16 4.38
CA CYS A 39 -2.84 -14.47 5.42
C CYS A 39 -2.24 -14.39 6.83
N GLY A 40 -0.92 -14.25 6.93
CA GLY A 40 -0.21 -14.07 8.19
C GLY A 40 -0.56 -12.74 8.89
N ARG A 41 0.02 -12.54 10.07
CA ARG A 41 -0.27 -11.38 10.94
C ARG A 41 0.97 -10.62 11.43
N GLN A 42 2.16 -11.05 11.03
CA GLN A 42 3.43 -10.52 11.49
C GLN A 42 3.67 -9.06 11.11
N LEU A 43 3.08 -8.58 10.01
CA LEU A 43 3.23 -7.20 9.56
C LEU A 43 2.23 -6.23 10.18
N ILE A 44 1.19 -6.71 10.85
CA ILE A 44 0.12 -5.84 11.37
C ILE A 44 0.69 -4.84 12.38
N MET A 45 1.61 -5.26 13.25
CA MET A 45 2.21 -4.36 14.24
C MET A 45 3.15 -3.32 13.63
N ALA A 46 3.76 -3.60 12.48
CA ALA A 46 4.75 -2.71 11.88
C ALA A 46 4.13 -1.80 10.79
N CYS A 47 3.22 -2.32 10.00
CA CYS A 47 2.63 -1.65 8.84
C CYS A 47 1.17 -1.22 9.07
N GLY A 48 0.46 -1.88 9.97
CA GLY A 48 -0.96 -1.64 10.21
C GLY A 48 -1.24 -0.50 11.18
N THR A 49 -2.52 -0.18 11.31
CA THR A 49 -3.09 0.66 12.37
C THR A 49 -3.59 -0.15 13.57
N GLY A 50 -3.59 -1.49 13.46
CA GLY A 50 -4.08 -2.42 14.47
C GLY A 50 -5.52 -2.89 14.22
N GLU A 51 -6.17 -2.39 13.18
CA GLU A 51 -7.53 -2.82 12.77
C GLU A 51 -7.49 -3.92 11.70
N GLU A 52 -6.33 -4.13 11.08
CA GLU A 52 -6.14 -5.10 10.02
C GLU A 52 -6.08 -6.54 10.56
N ARG A 53 -6.58 -7.49 9.76
CA ARG A 53 -6.66 -8.91 10.11
C ARG A 53 -5.56 -9.74 9.50
N THR A 54 -4.91 -9.21 8.45
CA THR A 54 -3.91 -9.89 7.64
C THR A 54 -2.77 -8.97 7.24
N ASN A 55 -1.62 -9.55 6.90
CA ASN A 55 -0.47 -8.82 6.36
C ASN A 55 -0.81 -8.04 5.09
N ARG A 56 -1.65 -8.64 4.23
CA ARG A 56 -2.14 -7.99 3.02
C ARG A 56 -2.87 -6.70 3.37
N GLU A 57 -3.81 -6.75 4.32
CA GLU A 57 -4.55 -5.57 4.76
C GLU A 57 -3.61 -4.52 5.38
N ALA A 58 -2.66 -4.95 6.22
CA ALA A 58 -1.67 -4.06 6.83
C ALA A 58 -0.80 -3.36 5.78
N LEU A 59 -0.34 -4.08 4.75
CA LEU A 59 0.43 -3.48 3.66
C LEU A 59 -0.40 -2.54 2.79
N ILE A 60 -1.68 -2.85 2.55
CA ILE A 60 -2.59 -1.92 1.84
C ILE A 60 -2.76 -0.63 2.66
N ALA A 61 -2.96 -0.75 3.97
CA ALA A 61 -3.11 0.40 4.86
C ALA A 61 -1.83 1.25 4.88
N TRP A 62 -0.66 0.61 5.03
CA TRP A 62 0.64 1.27 4.95
C TRP A 62 0.84 1.98 3.61
N MET A 63 0.59 1.29 2.49
CA MET A 63 0.73 1.87 1.15
C MET A 63 -0.17 3.08 0.96
N ARG A 64 -1.42 3.03 1.42
CA ARG A 64 -2.35 4.17 1.35
C ARG A 64 -1.89 5.35 2.20
N LYS A 65 -1.20 5.11 3.31
CA LYS A 65 -0.65 6.15 4.19
C LYS A 65 0.63 6.75 3.60
N SER A 66 1.52 5.92 3.08
CA SER A 66 2.81 6.33 2.52
C SER A 66 2.65 7.00 1.15
N ILE A 67 1.67 6.55 0.36
CA ILE A 67 1.42 7.02 -1.00
C ILE A 67 0.08 7.75 -1.02
N CYS A 68 0.14 9.07 -0.87
CA CYS A 68 -1.04 9.92 -0.81
C CYS A 68 -1.75 10.11 -2.17
N CYS A 69 -1.10 9.79 -3.30
CA CYS A 69 -1.66 9.96 -4.64
C CYS A 69 -1.03 9.05 -5.69
N GLU A 70 -1.74 8.85 -6.81
CA GLU A 70 -1.31 7.98 -7.93
C GLU A 70 -0.01 8.46 -8.58
N GLN A 71 0.21 9.77 -8.69
CA GLN A 71 1.45 10.33 -9.23
C GLN A 71 2.68 9.90 -8.44
N ARG A 72 2.57 9.77 -7.11
CA ARG A 72 3.65 9.22 -6.30
C ARG A 72 3.85 7.74 -6.57
N LEU A 73 2.79 6.96 -6.71
CA LEU A 73 2.89 5.54 -7.04
C LEU A 73 3.61 5.31 -8.38
N ASP A 74 3.28 6.10 -9.41
CA ASP A 74 3.92 6.02 -10.73
C ASP A 74 5.38 6.49 -10.74
N SER A 75 5.76 7.32 -9.76
CA SER A 75 7.14 7.79 -9.61
C SER A 75 8.05 6.75 -8.96
N PHE A 76 7.48 5.71 -8.33
CA PHE A 76 8.25 4.66 -7.68
C PHE A 76 8.16 3.34 -8.44
N SER A 77 9.31 2.77 -8.77
CA SER A 77 9.40 1.36 -9.15
C SER A 77 9.05 0.44 -7.98
N THR A 78 8.58 -0.77 -8.27
CA THR A 78 8.30 -1.80 -7.25
C THR A 78 9.51 -2.04 -6.34
N GLU A 79 10.73 -1.96 -6.88
CA GLU A 79 11.98 -2.12 -6.13
C GLU A 79 12.20 -0.99 -5.11
N GLN A 80 11.92 0.26 -5.50
CA GLN A 80 11.97 1.40 -4.58
C GLN A 80 10.93 1.28 -3.48
N ILE A 81 9.72 0.83 -3.80
CA ILE A 81 8.67 0.60 -2.79
C ILE A 81 9.08 -0.53 -1.85
N ALA A 82 9.70 -1.59 -2.36
CA ALA A 82 10.23 -2.68 -1.53
C ALA A 82 11.38 -2.20 -0.63
N HIS A 83 12.24 -1.30 -1.13
CA HIS A 83 13.29 -0.68 -0.34
C HIS A 83 12.71 0.18 0.79
N GLU A 84 11.73 1.03 0.50
CA GLU A 84 11.02 1.84 1.50
C GLU A 84 10.31 0.97 2.54
N LEU A 85 9.66 -0.12 2.11
CA LEU A 85 9.03 -1.07 3.03
C LEU A 85 10.07 -1.72 3.94
N ARG A 86 11.21 -2.18 3.41
CA ARG A 86 12.29 -2.76 4.24
C ARG A 86 12.82 -1.76 5.25
N HIS A 87 13.13 -0.54 4.81
CA HIS A 87 13.60 0.51 5.70
C HIS A 87 12.55 0.87 6.78
N HIS A 88 11.26 0.87 6.42
CA HIS A 88 10.18 1.05 7.40
C HIS A 88 10.13 -0.10 8.42
N LEU A 89 10.22 -1.35 7.96
CA LEU A 89 10.24 -2.53 8.83
C LEU A 89 11.45 -2.53 9.77
N GLU A 90 12.65 -2.19 9.27
CA GLU A 90 13.87 -2.05 10.08
C GLU A 90 13.72 -0.98 11.17
N ARG A 91 13.06 0.14 10.87
CA ARG A 91 12.80 1.19 11.85
C ARG A 91 11.78 0.79 12.90
N CYS A 92 10.75 0.04 12.50
CA CYS A 92 9.65 -0.35 13.39
C CYS A 92 9.99 -1.55 14.27
N ILE A 93 10.75 -2.51 13.73
CA ILE A 93 11.01 -3.81 14.37
C ILE A 93 12.46 -3.90 14.90
N GLY A 94 13.35 -2.99 14.47
CA GLY A 94 14.80 -3.11 14.66
C GLY A 94 15.43 -3.83 13.46
N SER A 95 16.76 -3.97 13.44
CA SER A 95 17.46 -4.66 12.35
C SER A 95 16.95 -6.09 12.21
N TRP A 96 16.33 -6.41 11.07
CA TRP A 96 16.20 -7.79 10.63
C TRP A 96 17.60 -8.29 10.28
N CYS A 97 18.24 -8.96 11.23
CA CYS A 97 19.40 -9.77 10.92
C CYS A 97 18.89 -11.05 10.23
N ASP A 98 19.41 -11.33 9.04
CA ASP A 98 19.26 -12.62 8.33
C ASP A 98 19.67 -13.81 9.20
#